data_AF-A0A6C0LKW5-F1
#
_entry.id   AF-A0A6C0LKW5-F1
#
_cell.length_a   1.000
_cell.length_b   1.000
_cell.length_c   1.000
_cell.angle_alpha   90.00
_cell.angle_beta   90.00
_cell.angle_gamma   90.00
#
_symmetry.space_group_name_H-M   'P 1'
#
loop_
_entity.id
_entity.type
_entity.pdbx_description
1 polymer ?
#
loop_
_entity_poly.entity_id
_entity_poly.type
_entity_poly.pdbx_seq_one_letter_code
_entity_poly.pdbx_strand_id
1 'polypeptide(L)'
;MEINDHTHIDTQIHHDDINNFDDHHDNKLTLSIEKYEKMVNVEYEIKRDNHNILNYIYDMATEYIEDNILHMSSENFEEVFHENLHNLLFSTIENSYNVDEELYEYLMMPEIIINRAINLIYNKYIPKRHYNTTFIRNNTEHNIERLTDKINFVQTCIQPDQRTKEWYEFRHGIITASSAWKAFDTQSLYNSLVYEKCCPCKSPDASQTVYINTETTLHWGQKYEPLSTMLYEHIYNTQIGEFGCIRHNKYSFIGASPDGINIKLGNPRYGRMLEIKNIVNREIKQNPKKEYWIQMQLQMEVCNLNECDFLETRFKEYDSLEEYINDGNGEYTSNGNYKGKMLLFYNNNKPVYEYYCKEIHNDYNEWESDQFNKHQDLLFMKTIYWKVDEISCILVLRNKQWFSSALHILENMWTIIKDERVNGYEHRAPKRRAKKNSISTENKCHITLSDSAKNNITNDGN
;
A
#
# COMPACT_ATOMS: atom_id res chain seq x y z
N MET A 1 5.30 31.69 -15.70
CA MET A 1 4.20 31.51 -16.66
C MET A 1 3.04 32.34 -16.12
N GLU A 2 2.70 33.46 -16.76
CA GLU A 2 1.69 34.40 -16.26
C GLU A 2 0.35 33.67 -16.04
N ILE A 3 -0.11 33.62 -14.78
CA ILE A 3 -1.42 33.11 -14.42
C ILE A 3 -2.43 34.19 -14.84
N ASN A 4 -2.98 34.06 -16.05
CA ASN A 4 -4.07 34.90 -16.49
C ASN A 4 -5.36 34.53 -15.74
N ASP A 5 -5.83 35.48 -14.94
CA ASP A 5 -7.17 35.54 -14.36
C ASP A 5 -8.21 35.55 -15.48
N HIS A 6 -8.76 34.39 -15.85
CA HIS A 6 -10.12 34.24 -16.41
C HIS A 6 -10.48 32.75 -16.49
N THR A 7 -10.63 32.11 -15.34
CA THR A 7 -11.53 30.95 -15.24
C THR A 7 -12.31 31.09 -13.96
N HIS A 8 -13.63 31.27 -14.07
CA HIS A 8 -14.56 31.02 -12.97
C HIS A 8 -14.32 29.57 -12.51
N ILE A 9 -13.57 29.42 -11.42
CA ILE A 9 -13.50 28.17 -10.68
C ILE A 9 -14.77 28.16 -9.85
N ASP A 10 -15.78 27.44 -10.35
CA ASP A 10 -16.89 26.98 -9.51
C ASP A 10 -16.29 26.10 -8.41
N THR A 11 -16.05 26.73 -7.25
CA THR A 11 -15.63 26.08 -6.03
C THR A 11 -16.81 25.31 -5.45
N GLN A 12 -17.01 24.07 -5.88
CA GLN A 12 -17.65 23.07 -5.01
C GLN A 12 -16.60 22.60 -4.01
N ILE A 13 -16.49 23.37 -2.91
CA ILE A 13 -15.86 22.90 -1.68
C ILE A 13 -16.76 21.78 -1.18
N HIS A 14 -16.23 20.56 -1.09
CA HIS A 14 -16.95 19.46 -0.45
C HIS A 14 -17.17 19.83 1.02
N HIS A 15 -18.41 19.66 1.48
CA HIS A 15 -18.88 20.02 2.83
C HIS A 15 -18.09 19.36 3.98
N ASP A 16 -17.23 18.38 3.68
CA ASP A 16 -16.50 17.60 4.68
C ASP A 16 -15.17 18.26 5.11
N ASP A 17 -14.61 19.20 4.34
CA ASP A 17 -13.38 19.93 4.71
C ASP A 17 -13.64 21.13 5.64
N ILE A 18 -14.91 21.48 5.89
CA ILE A 18 -15.31 22.62 6.74
C ILE A 18 -15.58 22.17 8.19
N ASN A 19 -15.86 20.89 8.44
CA ASN A 19 -16.37 20.42 9.74
C ASN A 19 -15.30 20.18 10.82
N ASN A 20 -14.02 20.44 10.55
CA ASN A 20 -12.95 20.43 11.56
C ASN A 20 -12.54 21.83 12.05
N PHE A 21 -13.23 22.89 11.62
CA PHE A 21 -12.88 24.27 11.96
C PHE A 21 -13.63 24.86 13.16
N ASP A 22 -14.57 24.12 13.76
CA ASP A 22 -15.41 24.64 14.86
C ASP A 22 -14.71 24.69 16.23
N ASP A 23 -13.55 24.07 16.41
CA ASP A 23 -12.82 24.09 17.69
C ASP A 23 -11.93 25.32 17.91
N HIS A 24 -11.71 26.17 16.90
CA HIS A 24 -10.86 27.36 17.03
C HIS A 24 -11.59 28.62 17.55
N HIS A 25 -12.88 28.55 17.83
CA HIS A 25 -13.63 29.74 18.26
C HIS A 25 -13.48 30.10 19.74
N ASP A 26 -12.98 29.19 20.59
CA ASP A 26 -12.89 29.41 22.04
C ASP A 26 -11.57 30.04 22.55
N ASN A 27 -10.56 30.27 21.69
CA ASN A 27 -9.26 30.80 22.10
C ASN A 27 -9.10 32.34 22.03
N LYS A 28 -10.19 33.08 21.78
CA LYS A 28 -10.16 34.53 21.53
C LYS A 28 -9.96 35.44 22.76
N LEU A 29 -9.72 34.91 23.96
CA LEU A 29 -9.79 35.66 25.21
C LEU A 29 -8.44 35.98 25.90
N THR A 30 -7.29 35.77 25.23
CA THR A 30 -5.97 35.85 25.89
C THR A 30 -5.05 37.01 25.41
N LEU A 31 -5.38 37.68 24.30
CA LEU A 31 -4.54 38.77 23.77
C LEU A 31 -4.82 40.12 24.44
N SER A 32 -3.77 40.93 24.64
CA SER A 32 -3.97 42.35 24.99
C SER A 32 -4.65 43.09 23.83
N ILE A 33 -5.36 44.17 24.13
CA ILE A 33 -6.03 45.01 23.11
C ILE A 33 -5.02 45.44 22.03
N GLU A 34 -3.82 45.85 22.44
CA GLU A 34 -2.75 46.26 21.52
C GLU A 34 -2.31 45.12 20.59
N LYS A 35 -2.15 43.89 21.11
CA LYS A 35 -1.81 42.74 20.27
C LYS A 35 -2.95 42.36 19.32
N TYR A 36 -4.20 42.46 19.77
CA TYR A 36 -5.36 42.20 18.92
C TYR A 36 -5.47 43.21 17.77
N GLU A 37 -5.27 44.50 18.04
CA GLU A 37 -5.24 45.53 16.99
C GLU A 37 -4.11 45.29 15.99
N LYS A 38 -2.91 44.92 16.47
CA LYS A 38 -1.79 44.54 15.61
C LYS A 38 -2.11 43.31 14.76
N MET A 39 -2.70 42.26 15.35
CA MET A 39 -3.14 41.04 14.66
C MET A 39 -4.06 41.40 13.49
N VAL A 40 -5.12 42.18 13.74
CA VAL A 40 -6.10 42.58 12.72
C VAL A 40 -5.45 43.38 11.58
N ASN A 41 -4.53 44.28 11.90
CA ASN A 41 -3.82 45.07 10.89
C ASN A 41 -2.89 44.19 10.03
N VAL A 42 -2.12 43.30 10.66
CA VAL A 42 -1.24 42.36 9.96
C VAL A 42 -2.07 41.44 9.04
N GLU A 43 -3.18 40.92 9.55
CA GLU A 43 -4.08 40.05 8.78
C GLU A 43 -4.62 40.76 7.52
N TYR A 44 -4.98 42.04 7.65
CA TYR A 44 -5.44 42.87 6.53
C TYR A 44 -4.32 43.09 5.49
N GLU A 45 -3.10 43.37 5.92
CA GLU A 45 -1.97 43.57 5.02
C GLU A 45 -1.58 42.28 4.28
N ILE A 46 -1.52 41.14 4.99
CA ILE A 46 -1.29 39.81 4.36
C ILE A 46 -2.39 39.52 3.35
N LYS A 47 -3.66 39.80 3.69
CA LYS A 47 -4.78 39.60 2.77
C LYS A 47 -4.68 40.48 1.53
N ARG A 48 -4.21 41.73 1.67
CA ARG A 48 -3.98 42.64 0.54
C ARG A 48 -2.87 42.14 -0.38
N ASP A 49 -1.80 41.60 0.19
CA ASP A 49 -0.63 41.12 -0.54
C ASP A 49 -0.71 39.61 -0.89
N ASN A 50 -1.86 38.97 -0.60
CA ASN A 50 -2.09 37.53 -0.69
C ASN A 50 -1.65 36.91 -2.03
N HIS A 51 -1.88 37.60 -3.15
CA HIS A 51 -1.47 37.07 -4.46
C HIS A 51 0.05 36.90 -4.58
N ASN A 52 0.81 37.88 -4.11
CA ASN A 52 2.27 37.85 -4.19
C ASN A 52 2.85 36.80 -3.23
N ILE A 53 2.32 36.75 -2.00
CA ILE A 53 2.75 35.76 -1.00
C ILE A 53 2.40 34.35 -1.49
N LEU A 54 1.20 34.13 -2.04
CA LEU A 54 0.79 32.85 -2.59
C LEU A 54 1.71 32.41 -3.73
N ASN A 55 2.04 33.29 -4.68
CA ASN A 55 2.96 32.95 -5.77
C ASN A 55 4.35 32.58 -5.24
N TYR A 56 4.87 33.36 -4.28
CA TYR A 56 6.15 33.05 -3.64
C TYR A 56 6.13 31.68 -2.95
N ILE A 57 5.12 31.40 -2.12
CA ILE A 57 5.01 30.10 -1.44
C ILE A 57 4.81 28.97 -2.44
N TYR A 58 4.07 29.19 -3.54
CA TYR A 58 3.91 28.22 -4.61
C TYR A 58 5.25 27.90 -5.32
N ASP A 59 6.04 28.92 -5.66
CA ASP A 59 7.34 28.73 -6.31
C ASP A 59 8.30 27.98 -5.37
N MET A 60 8.38 28.38 -4.10
CA MET A 60 9.20 27.72 -3.09
C MET A 60 8.74 26.27 -2.80
N ALA A 61 7.43 26.03 -2.79
CA ALA A 61 6.86 24.69 -2.66
C ALA A 61 7.23 23.81 -3.87
N THR A 62 7.25 24.38 -5.06
CA THR A 62 7.68 23.68 -6.29
C THR A 62 9.15 23.30 -6.21
N GLU A 63 10.04 24.26 -5.87
CA GLU A 63 11.47 24.01 -5.70
C GLU A 63 11.73 22.93 -4.64
N TYR A 64 11.05 23.01 -3.49
CA TYR A 64 11.17 22.00 -2.44
C TYR A 64 10.83 20.60 -2.94
N ILE A 65 9.75 20.45 -3.72
CA ILE A 65 9.34 19.17 -4.29
C ILE A 65 10.37 18.67 -5.29
N GLU A 66 10.92 19.53 -6.14
CA GLU A 66 11.95 19.15 -7.12
C GLU A 66 13.20 18.59 -6.42
N ASP A 67 13.67 19.29 -5.38
CA ASP A 67 14.85 18.90 -4.62
C ASP A 67 14.62 17.64 -3.76
N ASN A 68 13.39 17.43 -3.30
CA ASN A 68 13.04 16.36 -2.35
C ASN A 68 12.09 15.32 -2.97
N ILE A 69 12.02 15.22 -4.29
CA ILE A 69 11.01 14.40 -4.98
C ILE A 69 10.98 12.96 -4.48
N LEU A 70 12.15 12.34 -4.24
CA LEU A 70 12.23 10.96 -3.76
C LEU A 70 11.63 10.77 -2.35
N HIS A 71 11.63 11.81 -1.52
CA HIS A 71 11.05 11.81 -0.18
C HIS A 71 9.52 11.66 -0.20
N MET A 72 8.84 11.94 -1.34
CA MET A 72 7.41 11.69 -1.50
C MET A 72 6.98 10.24 -1.23
N SER A 73 7.92 9.29 -1.33
CA SER A 73 7.65 7.90 -0.98
C SER A 73 7.42 7.69 0.54
N SER A 74 7.91 8.60 1.38
CA SER A 74 7.81 8.54 2.84
C SER A 74 6.38 8.75 3.34
N GLU A 75 6.02 8.08 4.44
CA GLU A 75 4.70 8.19 5.07
C GLU A 75 4.44 9.57 5.68
N ASN A 76 5.49 10.26 6.12
CA ASN A 76 5.43 11.59 6.75
C ASN A 76 5.74 12.74 5.76
N PHE A 77 5.80 12.47 4.46
CA PHE A 77 6.14 13.49 3.47
C PHE A 77 5.23 14.72 3.57
N GLU A 78 3.91 14.50 3.66
CA GLU A 78 2.91 15.57 3.70
C GLU A 78 3.09 16.48 4.93
N GLU A 79 3.33 15.87 6.10
CA GLU A 79 3.58 16.57 7.37
C GLU A 79 4.85 17.42 7.28
N VAL A 80 5.96 16.80 6.86
CA VAL A 80 7.25 17.49 6.71
C VAL A 80 7.16 18.60 5.65
N PHE A 81 6.46 18.36 4.55
CA PHE A 81 6.27 19.37 3.50
C PHE A 81 5.48 20.57 4.01
N HIS A 82 4.35 20.33 4.68
CA HIS A 82 3.52 21.38 5.28
C HIS A 82 4.30 22.18 6.34
N GLU A 83 5.00 21.51 7.26
CA GLU A 83 5.84 22.15 8.29
C GLU A 83 6.92 23.05 7.67
N ASN A 84 7.60 22.60 6.61
CA ASN A 84 8.61 23.42 5.93
C ASN A 84 8.01 24.68 5.30
N LEU A 85 6.81 24.59 4.71
CA LEU A 85 6.11 25.76 4.17
C LEU A 85 5.65 26.71 5.27
N HIS A 86 5.20 26.19 6.41
CA HIS A 86 4.88 26.99 7.60
C HIS A 86 6.09 27.76 8.10
N ASN A 87 7.22 27.09 8.29
CA ASN A 87 8.46 27.72 8.76
C ASN A 87 8.94 28.80 7.79
N LEU A 88 8.85 28.55 6.48
CA LEU A 88 9.19 29.52 5.45
C LEU A 88 8.28 30.75 5.49
N LEU A 89 6.96 30.54 5.56
CA LEU A 89 5.99 31.63 5.57
C LEU A 89 6.06 32.42 6.88
N PHE A 90 6.25 31.74 8.01
CA PHE A 90 6.48 32.37 9.31
C PHE A 90 7.68 33.31 9.25
N SER A 91 8.84 32.83 8.79
CA SER A 91 10.04 33.66 8.65
C SER A 91 9.80 34.86 7.72
N THR A 92 9.02 34.68 6.65
CA THR A 92 8.66 35.76 5.73
C THR A 92 7.80 36.82 6.40
N ILE A 93 6.79 36.41 7.17
CA ILE A 93 5.84 37.29 7.86
C ILE A 93 6.48 37.98 9.07
N GLU A 94 7.27 37.26 9.87
CA GLU A 94 8.05 37.80 10.99
C GLU A 94 8.90 38.98 10.52
N ASN A 95 9.68 38.79 9.47
CA ASN A 95 10.57 39.82 8.94
C ASN A 95 9.82 40.99 8.28
N SER A 96 8.71 40.71 7.57
CA SER A 96 8.00 41.74 6.79
C SER A 96 7.06 42.60 7.63
N TYR A 97 6.43 42.00 8.65
CA TYR A 97 5.38 42.62 9.45
C TYR A 97 5.75 42.76 10.94
N ASN A 98 6.96 42.36 11.33
CA ASN A 98 7.48 42.42 12.70
C ASN A 98 6.55 41.69 13.68
N VAL A 99 6.18 40.45 13.34
CA VAL A 99 5.26 39.57 14.07
C VAL A 99 6.07 38.53 14.83
N ASP A 100 5.80 38.33 16.13
CA ASP A 100 6.42 37.26 16.91
C ASP A 100 5.63 35.94 16.76
N GLU A 101 6.22 34.83 17.22
CA GLU A 101 5.63 33.49 17.14
C GLU A 101 4.24 33.44 17.79
N GLU A 102 4.08 34.06 18.97
CA GLU A 102 2.80 34.11 19.69
C GLU A 102 1.71 34.80 18.86
N LEU A 103 2.00 35.95 18.23
CA LEU A 103 1.02 36.65 17.41
C LEU A 103 0.73 35.90 16.09
N TYR A 104 1.72 35.22 15.53
CA TYR A 104 1.57 34.44 14.30
C TYR A 104 0.57 33.30 14.44
N GLU A 105 0.55 32.61 15.57
CA GLU A 105 -0.40 31.53 15.86
C GLU A 105 -1.87 31.98 15.81
N TYR A 106 -2.14 33.28 15.96
CA TYR A 106 -3.50 33.84 15.86
C TYR A 106 -3.88 34.33 14.46
N LEU A 107 -2.95 34.36 13.50
CA LEU A 107 -3.22 34.77 12.13
C LEU A 107 -3.90 33.63 11.35
N MET A 108 -4.95 33.93 10.58
CA MET A 108 -5.67 32.93 9.79
C MET A 108 -5.15 32.84 8.35
N MET A 109 -4.72 33.96 7.79
CA MET A 109 -4.23 34.08 6.43
C MET A 109 -3.04 33.15 6.09
N PRO A 110 -2.06 32.91 6.98
CA PRO A 110 -0.94 32.03 6.66
C PRO A 110 -1.39 30.60 6.29
N GLU A 111 -2.26 30.00 7.10
CA GLU A 111 -2.82 28.66 6.85
C GLU A 111 -3.61 28.63 5.52
N ILE A 112 -4.40 29.68 5.25
CA ILE A 112 -5.16 29.80 3.99
C ILE A 112 -4.23 29.85 2.78
N ILE A 113 -3.12 30.60 2.88
CA ILE A 113 -2.13 30.73 1.80
C ILE A 113 -1.42 29.40 1.57
N ILE A 114 -0.96 28.73 2.63
CA ILE A 114 -0.26 27.44 2.54
C ILE A 114 -1.17 26.38 1.92
N ASN A 115 -2.39 26.25 2.42
CA ASN A 115 -3.35 25.30 1.86
C ASN A 115 -3.70 25.60 0.39
N ARG A 116 -3.78 26.88 0.01
CA ARG A 116 -3.96 27.26 -1.40
C ARG A 116 -2.75 26.88 -2.26
N ALA A 117 -1.54 27.13 -1.78
CA ALA A 117 -0.31 26.76 -2.49
C ALA A 117 -0.23 25.24 -2.69
N ILE A 118 -0.41 24.46 -1.62
CA ILE A 118 -0.41 22.99 -1.66
C ILE A 118 -1.48 22.47 -2.62
N ASN A 119 -2.70 23.02 -2.58
CA ASN A 119 -3.76 22.65 -3.51
C ASN A 119 -3.41 22.97 -4.97
N LEU A 120 -2.76 24.10 -5.25
CA LEU A 120 -2.30 24.44 -6.60
C LEU A 120 -1.22 23.46 -7.07
N ILE A 121 -0.26 23.15 -6.22
CA ILE A 121 0.80 22.16 -6.48
C ILE A 121 0.18 20.81 -6.84
N TYR A 122 -0.73 20.29 -6.01
CA TYR A 122 -1.29 18.95 -6.23
C TYR A 122 -2.24 18.84 -7.42
N ASN A 123 -2.85 19.95 -7.82
CA ASN A 123 -3.77 19.97 -8.95
C ASN A 123 -3.09 20.30 -10.30
N LYS A 124 -1.96 21.01 -10.28
CA LYS A 124 -1.33 21.54 -11.50
C LYS A 124 0.07 21.02 -11.76
N TYR A 125 0.84 20.70 -10.72
CA TYR A 125 2.25 20.36 -10.85
C TYR A 125 2.51 18.86 -10.69
N ILE A 126 2.03 18.25 -9.61
CA ILE A 126 2.35 16.85 -9.26
C ILE A 126 1.18 16.19 -8.53
N PRO A 127 0.88 14.89 -8.69
CA PRO A 127 -0.16 14.28 -7.87
C PRO A 127 0.24 14.21 -6.39
N LYS A 128 -0.75 14.38 -5.50
CA LYS A 128 -0.62 14.05 -4.09
C LYS A 128 -0.17 12.59 -3.92
N ARG A 129 0.53 12.27 -2.82
CA ARG A 129 0.97 10.91 -2.53
C ARG A 129 -0.19 9.90 -2.58
N HIS A 130 -1.32 10.24 -1.97
CA HIS A 130 -2.55 9.45 -1.97
C HIS A 130 -3.74 10.33 -1.60
N TYR A 131 -4.94 9.86 -1.89
CA TYR A 131 -6.21 10.48 -1.47
C TYR A 131 -6.90 9.58 -0.46
N ASN A 132 -7.45 10.15 0.62
CA ASN A 132 -8.05 9.38 1.73
C ASN A 132 -9.25 8.53 1.30
N THR A 133 -9.82 8.79 0.13
CA THR A 133 -10.90 8.02 -0.47
C THR A 133 -10.63 7.77 -1.95
N THR A 134 -11.22 6.71 -2.49
CA THR A 134 -11.26 6.48 -3.94
C THR A 134 -12.43 7.21 -4.60
N PHE A 135 -12.17 7.85 -5.74
CA PHE A 135 -13.18 8.60 -6.50
C PHE A 135 -12.97 8.47 -8.02
N ILE A 136 -13.96 8.88 -8.80
CA ILE A 136 -13.87 8.92 -10.27
C ILE A 136 -13.28 10.26 -10.71
N ARG A 137 -12.24 10.23 -11.54
CA ARG A 137 -11.66 11.44 -12.10
C ARG A 137 -12.39 11.80 -13.40
N ASN A 138 -12.71 13.08 -13.59
CA ASN A 138 -13.53 13.62 -14.71
C ASN A 138 -13.03 13.32 -16.14
N ASN A 139 -11.91 12.62 -16.32
CA ASN A 139 -11.26 12.37 -17.62
C ASN A 139 -11.41 10.93 -18.14
N THR A 140 -12.15 10.04 -17.48
CA THR A 140 -12.18 8.60 -17.85
C THR A 140 -12.98 8.32 -19.12
N GLU A 141 -14.07 9.06 -19.40
CA GLU A 141 -14.91 8.82 -20.58
C GLU A 141 -14.19 9.09 -21.91
N HIS A 142 -13.23 10.02 -21.94
CA HIS A 142 -12.57 10.47 -23.17
C HIS A 142 -11.37 9.60 -23.60
N ASN A 143 -11.13 8.44 -22.96
CA ASN A 143 -9.88 7.69 -23.16
C ASN A 143 -10.01 6.16 -23.17
N ILE A 144 -11.23 5.62 -23.34
CA ILE A 144 -11.49 4.17 -23.27
C ILE A 144 -10.61 3.40 -24.26
N GLU A 145 -10.53 3.83 -25.52
CA GLU A 145 -9.73 3.18 -26.56
C GLU A 145 -8.25 3.05 -26.17
N ARG A 146 -7.62 4.15 -25.71
CA ARG A 146 -6.21 4.08 -25.27
C ARG A 146 -6.02 3.25 -24.00
N LEU A 147 -7.01 3.19 -23.12
CA LEU A 147 -6.97 2.32 -21.94
C LEU A 147 -7.09 0.86 -22.35
N THR A 148 -7.97 0.54 -23.30
CA THR A 148 -8.08 -0.80 -23.89
C THR A 148 -6.77 -1.23 -24.54
N ASP A 149 -6.11 -0.36 -25.32
CA ASP A 149 -4.81 -0.66 -25.91
C ASP A 149 -3.74 -0.97 -24.85
N LYS A 150 -3.72 -0.21 -23.76
CA LYS A 150 -2.79 -0.45 -22.65
C LYS A 150 -3.06 -1.78 -21.95
N ILE A 151 -4.32 -2.09 -21.65
CA ILE A 151 -4.71 -3.36 -21.04
C ILE A 151 -4.33 -4.53 -21.96
N ASN A 152 -4.66 -4.44 -23.26
CA ASN A 152 -4.30 -5.45 -24.25
C ASN A 152 -2.78 -5.65 -24.35
N PHE A 153 -1.99 -4.56 -24.31
CA PHE A 153 -0.54 -4.66 -24.24
C PHE A 153 -0.08 -5.44 -23.01
N VAL A 154 -0.64 -5.16 -21.83
CA VAL A 154 -0.30 -5.89 -20.61
C VAL A 154 -0.69 -7.37 -20.72
N GLN A 155 -1.89 -7.68 -21.23
CA GLN A 155 -2.37 -9.06 -21.41
C GLN A 155 -1.50 -9.89 -22.37
N THR A 156 -0.98 -9.27 -23.42
CA THR A 156 -0.16 -9.94 -24.45
C THR A 156 1.31 -10.09 -24.07
N CYS A 157 1.76 -9.46 -22.98
CA CYS A 157 3.12 -9.63 -22.49
C CYS A 157 3.34 -11.05 -21.96
N ILE A 158 4.57 -11.55 -22.09
CA ILE A 158 4.99 -12.83 -21.48
C ILE A 158 4.83 -12.73 -19.97
N GLN A 159 4.00 -13.61 -19.42
CA GLN A 159 3.66 -13.69 -18.01
C GLN A 159 3.81 -15.15 -17.60
N PRO A 160 4.99 -15.56 -17.09
CA PRO A 160 5.20 -16.93 -16.66
C PRO A 160 4.24 -17.30 -15.53
N ASP A 161 3.68 -18.51 -15.58
CA ASP A 161 2.75 -18.99 -14.57
C ASP A 161 3.39 -18.96 -13.18
N GLN A 162 2.65 -18.46 -12.19
CA GLN A 162 3.20 -18.27 -10.85
C GLN A 162 3.74 -19.59 -10.28
N ARG A 163 4.88 -19.53 -9.58
CA ARG A 163 5.56 -20.68 -8.95
C ARG A 163 6.13 -21.73 -9.92
N THR A 164 6.21 -21.44 -11.22
CA THR A 164 6.98 -22.22 -12.19
C THR A 164 8.46 -21.84 -12.18
N LYS A 165 9.32 -22.71 -12.74
CA LYS A 165 10.75 -22.43 -12.87
C LYS A 165 10.99 -21.15 -13.68
N GLU A 166 10.26 -21.00 -14.78
CA GLU A 166 10.27 -19.86 -15.67
C GLU A 166 9.91 -18.57 -14.92
N TRP A 167 8.95 -18.62 -14.00
CA TRP A 167 8.61 -17.48 -13.14
C TRP A 167 9.73 -17.08 -12.18
N TYR A 168 10.39 -18.05 -11.54
CA TYR A 168 11.54 -17.77 -10.67
C TYR A 168 12.70 -17.16 -11.46
N GLU A 169 13.03 -17.72 -12.62
CA GLU A 169 14.08 -17.23 -13.52
C GLU A 169 13.75 -15.81 -14.03
N PHE A 170 12.51 -15.59 -14.47
CA PHE A 170 12.04 -14.29 -14.92
C PHE A 170 12.20 -13.23 -13.83
N ARG A 171 11.75 -13.52 -12.60
CA ARG A 171 11.86 -12.61 -11.45
C ARG A 171 13.30 -12.42 -10.98
N HIS A 172 14.15 -13.42 -11.12
CA HIS A 172 15.57 -13.31 -10.78
C HIS A 172 16.31 -12.35 -11.74
N GLY A 173 15.87 -12.28 -12.99
CA GLY A 173 16.39 -11.38 -14.02
C GLY A 173 15.97 -9.91 -13.93
N ILE A 174 15.17 -9.52 -12.93
CA ILE A 174 14.62 -8.16 -12.78
C ILE A 174 14.57 -7.71 -11.31
N ILE A 175 14.50 -6.40 -11.09
CA ILE A 175 14.05 -5.76 -9.86
C ILE A 175 12.51 -5.71 -9.92
N THR A 176 11.86 -6.43 -9.03
CA THR A 176 10.40 -6.48 -8.95
C THR A 176 9.85 -5.30 -8.16
N ALA A 177 8.69 -4.76 -8.53
CA ALA A 177 8.03 -3.65 -7.83
C ALA A 177 7.96 -3.85 -6.30
N SER A 178 7.62 -5.08 -5.86
CA SER A 178 7.51 -5.45 -4.44
C SER A 178 8.83 -5.45 -3.66
N SER A 179 9.99 -5.39 -4.33
CA SER A 179 11.32 -5.36 -3.69
C SER A 179 12.12 -4.10 -3.97
N ALA A 180 11.71 -3.30 -4.97
CA ALA A 180 12.42 -2.10 -5.40
C ALA A 180 12.58 -1.05 -4.30
N TRP A 181 11.63 -0.98 -3.36
CA TRP A 181 11.69 -0.05 -2.21
C TRP A 181 13.00 -0.19 -1.40
N LYS A 182 13.61 -1.39 -1.37
CA LYS A 182 14.91 -1.64 -0.70
C LYS A 182 16.05 -0.79 -1.28
N ALA A 183 15.93 -0.34 -2.54
CA ALA A 183 16.91 0.53 -3.18
C ALA A 183 16.92 1.96 -2.61
N PHE A 184 15.82 2.37 -1.99
CA PHE A 184 15.60 3.72 -1.47
C PHE A 184 15.66 3.79 0.05
N ASP A 185 16.15 2.72 0.68
CA ASP A 185 16.14 2.56 2.12
C ASP A 185 17.56 2.37 2.66
N THR A 186 17.71 1.76 3.84
CA THR A 186 19.02 1.56 4.46
C THR A 186 19.99 0.78 3.55
N GLN A 187 21.29 1.05 3.71
CA GLN A 187 22.36 0.31 3.03
C GLN A 187 22.26 -1.21 3.23
N SER A 188 21.75 -1.65 4.38
CA SER A 188 21.52 -3.08 4.66
C SER A 188 20.47 -3.68 3.73
N LEU A 189 19.35 -2.99 3.52
CA LEU A 189 18.28 -3.44 2.62
C LEU A 189 18.74 -3.39 1.16
N TYR A 190 19.45 -2.33 0.77
CA TYR A 190 20.10 -2.22 -0.52
C TYR A 190 21.01 -3.42 -0.78
N ASN A 191 21.94 -3.71 0.14
CA ASN A 191 22.85 -4.86 0.03
C ASN A 191 22.10 -6.18 -0.01
N SER A 192 21.01 -6.31 0.76
CA SER A 192 20.19 -7.53 0.75
C SER A 192 19.59 -7.82 -0.63
N LEU A 193 19.13 -6.79 -1.34
CA LEU A 193 18.57 -6.95 -2.67
C LEU A 193 19.65 -7.25 -3.71
N VAL A 194 20.77 -6.54 -3.65
CA VAL A 194 21.92 -6.84 -4.53
C VAL A 194 22.36 -8.29 -4.34
N TYR A 195 22.57 -8.71 -3.09
CA TYR A 195 22.97 -10.07 -2.75
C TYR A 195 21.94 -11.12 -3.24
N GLU A 196 20.64 -10.87 -3.03
CA GLU A 196 19.56 -11.74 -3.51
C GLU A 196 19.60 -11.92 -5.03
N LYS A 197 19.87 -10.85 -5.78
CA LYS A 197 19.93 -10.87 -7.24
C LYS A 197 21.25 -11.41 -7.79
N CYS A 198 22.33 -11.40 -7.03
CA CYS A 198 23.59 -12.01 -7.43
C CYS A 198 23.64 -13.52 -7.13
N CYS A 199 22.97 -13.98 -6.07
CA CYS A 199 22.90 -15.40 -5.72
C CYS A 199 22.25 -16.25 -6.83
N PRO A 200 22.69 -17.51 -7.06
CA PRO A 200 22.04 -18.40 -8.00
C PRO A 200 20.53 -18.50 -7.77
N CYS A 201 19.77 -18.47 -8.87
CA CYS A 201 18.32 -18.60 -8.82
C CYS A 201 17.93 -19.93 -8.16
N LYS A 202 17.22 -19.85 -7.04
CA LYS A 202 16.68 -21.02 -6.34
C LYS A 202 15.29 -21.31 -6.91
N SER A 203 15.18 -22.17 -7.92
CA SER A 203 13.91 -22.77 -8.28
C SER A 203 13.58 -23.88 -7.27
N PRO A 204 12.35 -23.99 -6.75
CA PRO A 204 11.97 -25.15 -5.97
C PRO A 204 12.13 -26.41 -6.83
N ASP A 205 12.90 -27.38 -6.33
CA ASP A 205 12.89 -28.72 -6.92
C ASP A 205 11.48 -29.29 -6.78
N ALA A 206 10.93 -29.81 -7.88
CA ALA A 206 9.58 -30.38 -7.93
C ALA A 206 9.36 -31.56 -6.94
N SER A 207 10.43 -32.06 -6.32
CA SER A 207 10.44 -33.21 -5.41
C SER A 207 10.30 -32.86 -3.92
N GLN A 208 10.36 -31.60 -3.51
CA GLN A 208 10.13 -31.23 -2.11
C GLN A 208 8.66 -30.84 -1.88
N THR A 209 7.90 -31.74 -1.24
CA THR A 209 6.63 -31.39 -0.61
C THR A 209 6.89 -30.42 0.53
N VAL A 210 6.85 -29.12 0.23
CA VAL A 210 6.97 -28.07 1.23
C VAL A 210 5.64 -27.98 1.98
N TYR A 211 5.65 -28.32 3.27
CA TYR A 211 4.55 -28.02 4.18
C TYR A 211 4.27 -26.52 4.18
N ILE A 212 3.04 -26.10 3.89
CA ILE A 212 2.64 -24.69 3.91
C ILE A 212 2.11 -24.36 5.31
N ASN A 213 2.81 -23.46 6.01
CA ASN A 213 2.34 -22.96 7.30
C ASN A 213 1.19 -21.95 7.08
N THR A 214 -0.03 -22.37 7.41
CA THR A 214 -1.25 -21.59 7.23
C THR A 214 -1.43 -20.45 8.25
N GLU A 215 -0.62 -20.41 9.31
CA GLU A 215 -0.68 -19.40 10.37
C GLU A 215 0.20 -18.17 10.08
N THR A 216 0.92 -18.17 8.97
CA THR A 216 1.79 -17.05 8.61
C THR A 216 1.00 -15.87 8.05
N THR A 217 1.49 -14.65 8.28
CA THR A 217 0.92 -13.42 7.69
C THR A 217 0.96 -13.44 6.16
N LEU A 218 1.97 -14.08 5.56
CA LEU A 218 2.05 -14.27 4.11
C LEU A 218 0.91 -15.15 3.61
N HIS A 219 0.68 -16.28 4.27
CA HIS A 219 -0.42 -17.16 3.92
C HIS A 219 -1.77 -16.48 4.14
N TRP A 220 -1.94 -15.69 5.21
CA TRP A 220 -3.13 -14.87 5.41
C TRP A 220 -3.40 -13.93 4.23
N GLY A 221 -2.35 -13.25 3.75
CA GLY A 221 -2.37 -12.46 2.53
C GLY A 221 -2.94 -13.23 1.35
N GLN A 222 -2.36 -14.40 1.05
CA GLN A 222 -2.78 -15.25 -0.07
C GLN A 222 -4.20 -15.80 0.08
N LYS A 223 -4.59 -16.19 1.30
CA LYS A 223 -5.90 -16.75 1.60
C LYS A 223 -7.03 -15.75 1.36
N TYR A 224 -6.82 -14.47 1.66
CA TYR A 224 -7.91 -13.48 1.62
C TYR A 224 -7.89 -12.57 0.39
N GLU A 225 -6.87 -12.67 -0.47
CA GLU A 225 -6.76 -11.87 -1.69
C GLU A 225 -7.90 -12.13 -2.70
N PRO A 226 -8.29 -13.40 -2.98
CA PRO A 226 -9.45 -13.65 -3.86
C PRO A 226 -10.73 -13.04 -3.30
N LEU A 227 -10.95 -13.16 -1.98
CA LEU A 227 -12.14 -12.62 -1.34
C LEU A 227 -12.17 -11.08 -1.35
N SER A 228 -11.03 -10.44 -1.10
CA SER A 228 -10.90 -8.97 -1.23
C SER A 228 -11.17 -8.50 -2.66
N THR A 229 -10.76 -9.27 -3.67
CA THR A 229 -11.06 -8.99 -5.09
C THR A 229 -12.56 -9.05 -5.35
N MET A 230 -13.23 -10.12 -4.92
CA MET A 230 -14.69 -10.29 -5.07
C MET A 230 -15.45 -9.17 -4.37
N LEU A 231 -15.00 -8.76 -3.18
CA LEU A 231 -15.60 -7.65 -2.44
C LEU A 231 -15.43 -6.31 -3.18
N TYR A 232 -14.25 -6.06 -3.74
CA TYR A 232 -14.01 -4.87 -4.55
C TYR A 232 -14.90 -4.84 -5.81
N GLU A 233 -15.03 -5.99 -6.50
CA GLU A 233 -15.92 -6.15 -7.65
C GLU A 233 -17.38 -5.86 -7.32
N HIS A 234 -17.85 -6.36 -6.17
CA HIS A 234 -19.19 -6.10 -5.67
C HIS A 234 -19.40 -4.61 -5.35
N ILE A 235 -18.53 -4.02 -4.53
CA ILE A 235 -18.66 -2.63 -4.05
C ILE A 235 -18.63 -1.62 -5.21
N TYR A 236 -17.73 -1.81 -6.17
CA TYR A 236 -17.50 -0.84 -7.25
C TYR A 236 -18.07 -1.29 -8.60
N ASN A 237 -18.82 -2.39 -8.63
CA ASN A 237 -19.41 -2.98 -9.82
C ASN A 237 -18.37 -3.20 -10.94
N THR A 238 -17.16 -3.64 -10.59
CA THR A 238 -16.03 -3.85 -11.51
C THR A 238 -15.92 -5.30 -11.97
N GLN A 239 -14.96 -5.57 -12.87
CA GLN A 239 -14.50 -6.92 -13.20
C GLN A 239 -12.98 -6.85 -13.22
N ILE A 240 -12.32 -7.53 -12.30
CA ILE A 240 -10.87 -7.49 -12.13
C ILE A 240 -10.25 -8.61 -12.96
N GLY A 241 -9.39 -8.22 -13.91
CA GLY A 241 -8.52 -9.15 -14.60
C GLY A 241 -7.28 -9.44 -13.76
N GLU A 242 -6.85 -10.71 -13.74
CA GLU A 242 -5.61 -11.14 -13.12
C GLU A 242 -4.44 -11.04 -14.11
N PHE A 243 -3.26 -10.66 -13.59
CA PHE A 243 -2.06 -10.48 -14.39
C PHE A 243 -0.84 -11.03 -13.67
N GLY A 244 0.01 -11.73 -14.42
CA GLY A 244 1.28 -12.25 -13.93
C GLY A 244 2.37 -11.18 -13.84
N CYS A 245 3.62 -11.63 -13.76
CA CYS A 245 4.75 -10.70 -13.70
C CYS A 245 5.09 -10.17 -15.10
N ILE A 246 4.95 -8.87 -15.28
CA ILE A 246 5.21 -8.13 -16.52
C ILE A 246 6.54 -7.39 -16.41
N ARG A 247 7.30 -7.35 -17.51
CA ARG A 247 8.55 -6.59 -17.62
C ARG A 247 8.29 -5.21 -18.21
N HIS A 248 8.98 -4.19 -17.72
CA HIS A 248 8.90 -2.86 -18.31
C HIS A 248 9.39 -2.89 -19.77
N ASN A 249 8.63 -2.27 -20.68
CA ASN A 249 8.92 -2.27 -22.11
C ASN A 249 10.26 -1.60 -22.49
N LYS A 250 10.61 -0.48 -21.84
CA LYS A 250 11.85 0.27 -22.01
C LYS A 250 12.97 -0.19 -21.07
N TYR A 251 12.67 -0.41 -19.79
CA TYR A 251 13.66 -0.73 -18.76
C TYR A 251 13.58 -2.20 -18.36
N SER A 252 14.15 -3.08 -19.20
CA SER A 252 13.97 -4.54 -19.09
C SER A 252 14.39 -5.18 -17.76
N PHE A 253 15.11 -4.44 -16.92
CA PHE A 253 15.53 -4.86 -15.59
C PHE A 253 14.49 -4.54 -14.49
N ILE A 254 13.37 -3.90 -14.83
CA ILE A 254 12.27 -3.61 -13.92
C ILE A 254 11.07 -4.46 -14.35
N GLY A 255 10.32 -4.97 -13.39
CA GLY A 255 9.01 -5.55 -13.66
C GLY A 255 8.08 -5.52 -12.45
N ALA A 256 6.80 -5.78 -12.71
CA ALA A 256 5.74 -5.67 -11.73
C ALA A 256 4.73 -6.81 -11.91
N SER A 257 3.98 -7.11 -10.86
CA SER A 257 2.83 -8.02 -10.90
C SER A 257 1.74 -7.25 -10.15
N PRO A 258 0.77 -6.63 -10.83
CA PRO A 258 -0.36 -6.03 -10.14
C PRO A 258 -1.29 -7.12 -9.63
N ASP A 259 -1.98 -6.87 -8.52
CA ASP A 259 -2.96 -7.83 -7.99
C ASP A 259 -4.18 -7.91 -8.94
N GLY A 260 -4.55 -6.78 -9.56
CA GLY A 260 -5.49 -6.81 -10.67
C GLY A 260 -5.65 -5.48 -11.41
N ILE A 261 -6.38 -5.52 -12.53
CA ILE A 261 -6.79 -4.33 -13.29
C ILE A 261 -8.27 -4.46 -13.63
N ASN A 262 -9.05 -3.39 -13.44
CA ASN A 262 -10.45 -3.40 -13.84
C ASN A 262 -10.59 -3.41 -15.38
N ILE A 263 -11.12 -4.51 -15.91
CA ILE A 263 -11.34 -4.77 -17.33
C ILE A 263 -12.81 -4.64 -17.74
N LYS A 264 -13.70 -4.22 -16.84
CA LYS A 264 -15.13 -4.04 -17.17
C LYS A 264 -15.35 -2.81 -18.05
N LEU A 265 -15.56 -3.04 -19.34
CA LEU A 265 -15.91 -1.98 -20.28
C LEU A 265 -17.15 -1.20 -19.81
N GLY A 266 -17.10 0.13 -19.94
CA GLY A 266 -18.17 1.03 -19.49
C GLY A 266 -18.21 1.30 -17.98
N ASN A 267 -17.40 0.62 -17.16
CA ASN A 267 -17.26 1.00 -15.75
C ASN A 267 -16.41 2.29 -15.64
N PRO A 268 -16.80 3.28 -14.80
CA PRO A 268 -16.03 4.52 -14.63
C PRO A 268 -14.58 4.35 -14.15
N ARG A 269 -14.25 3.18 -13.57
CA ARG A 269 -12.90 2.77 -13.12
C ARG A 269 -12.19 1.88 -14.14
N TYR A 270 -12.63 1.80 -15.40
CA TYR A 270 -11.98 0.95 -16.40
C TYR A 270 -10.49 1.30 -16.53
N GLY A 271 -9.61 0.29 -16.49
CA GLY A 271 -8.16 0.46 -16.48
C GLY A 271 -7.57 0.94 -15.16
N ARG A 272 -8.36 1.00 -14.08
CA ARG A 272 -7.82 1.24 -12.73
C ARG A 272 -7.17 -0.03 -12.20
N MET A 273 -5.95 0.11 -11.70
CA MET A 273 -5.22 -0.98 -11.04
C MET A 273 -5.76 -1.20 -9.63
N LEU A 274 -5.59 -2.41 -9.11
CA LEU A 274 -5.93 -2.80 -7.75
C LEU A 274 -4.68 -3.40 -7.09
N GLU A 275 -4.37 -2.93 -5.89
CA GLU A 275 -3.33 -3.47 -5.01
C GLU A 275 -3.98 -3.78 -3.66
N ILE A 276 -3.92 -5.04 -3.23
CA ILE A 276 -4.63 -5.58 -2.08
C ILE A 276 -3.63 -5.88 -0.96
N LYS A 277 -4.00 -5.52 0.27
CA LYS A 277 -3.28 -5.91 1.49
C LYS A 277 -4.25 -6.39 2.56
N ASN A 278 -4.27 -7.71 2.77
CA ASN A 278 -5.04 -8.33 3.85
C ASN A 278 -4.26 -8.24 5.17
N ILE A 279 -4.75 -7.43 6.10
CA ILE A 279 -4.10 -7.09 7.35
C ILE A 279 -4.51 -8.04 8.46
N VAL A 280 -3.51 -8.53 9.20
CA VAL A 280 -3.72 -9.36 10.41
C VAL A 280 -3.71 -8.48 11.65
N ASN A 281 -2.52 -7.98 12.02
CA ASN A 281 -2.29 -7.37 13.32
C ASN A 281 -2.06 -5.86 13.28
N ARG A 282 -1.57 -5.30 12.17
CA ARG A 282 -1.29 -3.85 12.11
C ARG A 282 -2.57 -3.04 11.98
N GLU A 283 -2.53 -1.78 12.38
CA GLU A 283 -3.61 -0.83 12.14
C GLU A 283 -3.69 -0.44 10.64
N ILE A 284 -4.90 -0.16 10.15
CA ILE A 284 -5.13 0.41 8.83
C ILE A 284 -5.22 1.93 9.02
N LYS A 285 -4.18 2.64 8.58
CA LYS A 285 -4.05 4.09 8.80
C LYS A 285 -4.54 4.94 7.63
N GLN A 286 -5.03 4.29 6.56
CA GLN A 286 -5.35 4.93 5.28
C GLN A 286 -4.19 5.70 4.63
N ASN A 287 -2.95 5.45 5.07
CA ASN A 287 -1.71 5.97 4.52
C ASN A 287 -0.83 4.78 4.09
N PRO A 288 -0.56 4.57 2.79
CA PRO A 288 0.23 3.45 2.34
C PRO A 288 1.64 3.53 2.92
N LYS A 289 2.19 2.40 3.39
CA LYS A 289 3.61 2.33 3.74
C LYS A 289 4.50 2.70 2.56
N LYS A 290 5.72 3.15 2.86
CA LYS A 290 6.73 3.44 1.83
C LYS A 290 6.92 2.28 0.85
N GLU A 291 7.00 1.03 1.33
CA GLU A 291 7.17 -0.14 0.45
C GLU A 291 6.00 -0.33 -0.54
N TYR A 292 4.76 -0.13 -0.08
CA TYR A 292 3.56 -0.34 -0.89
C TYR A 292 3.34 0.82 -1.86
N TRP A 293 3.64 2.05 -1.44
CA TRP A 293 3.56 3.20 -2.33
C TRP A 293 4.54 3.08 -3.50
N ILE A 294 5.82 2.73 -3.22
CA ILE A 294 6.83 2.49 -4.27
C ILE A 294 6.41 1.34 -5.20
N GLN A 295 5.85 0.26 -4.63
CA GLN A 295 5.34 -0.86 -5.42
C GLN A 295 4.25 -0.41 -6.40
N MET A 296 3.25 0.36 -5.94
CA MET A 296 2.18 0.87 -6.80
C MET A 296 2.70 1.83 -7.87
N GLN A 297 3.66 2.71 -7.56
CA GLN A 297 4.27 3.60 -8.56
C GLN A 297 4.94 2.80 -9.68
N LEU A 298 5.69 1.75 -9.34
CA LEU A 298 6.34 0.89 -10.34
C LEU A 298 5.34 0.02 -11.10
N GLN A 299 4.29 -0.48 -10.46
CA GLN A 299 3.20 -1.21 -11.13
C GLN A 299 2.51 -0.32 -12.17
N MET A 300 2.12 0.90 -11.81
CA MET A 300 1.51 1.86 -12.74
C MET A 300 2.47 2.29 -13.86
N GLU A 301 3.77 2.40 -13.57
CA GLU A 301 4.79 2.67 -14.58
C GLU A 301 4.91 1.53 -15.60
N VAL A 302 5.13 0.30 -15.12
CA VAL A 302 5.30 -0.90 -15.95
C VAL A 302 4.07 -1.19 -16.79
N CYS A 303 2.88 -1.09 -16.20
CA CYS A 303 1.60 -1.33 -16.90
C CYS A 303 1.14 -0.12 -17.72
N ASN A 304 1.87 0.99 -17.64
CA ASN A 304 1.53 2.26 -18.26
C ASN A 304 0.11 2.79 -17.92
N LEU A 305 -0.36 2.54 -16.70
CA LEU A 305 -1.63 3.03 -16.17
C LEU A 305 -1.38 4.22 -15.24
N ASN A 306 -2.44 4.93 -14.85
CA ASN A 306 -2.31 6.20 -14.11
C ASN A 306 -2.90 6.16 -12.69
N GLU A 307 -3.69 5.14 -12.38
CA GLU A 307 -4.52 5.09 -11.19
C GLU A 307 -4.48 3.69 -10.60
N CYS A 308 -4.28 3.61 -9.29
CA CYS A 308 -4.35 2.38 -8.52
C CYS A 308 -5.20 2.62 -7.28
N ASP A 309 -6.21 1.79 -7.07
CA ASP A 309 -6.87 1.69 -5.77
C ASP A 309 -6.02 0.78 -4.88
N PHE A 310 -5.70 1.27 -3.69
CA PHE A 310 -5.04 0.51 -2.63
C PHE A 310 -6.09 0.05 -1.63
N LEU A 311 -6.38 -1.24 -1.66
CA LEU A 311 -7.40 -1.88 -0.84
C LEU A 311 -6.76 -2.60 0.34
N GLU A 312 -7.08 -2.13 1.54
CA GLU A 312 -6.73 -2.81 2.78
C GLU A 312 -7.99 -3.41 3.39
N THR A 313 -7.93 -4.69 3.74
CA THR A 313 -9.02 -5.38 4.44
C THR A 313 -8.49 -6.07 5.68
N ARG A 314 -9.32 -6.14 6.72
CA ARG A 314 -9.08 -6.95 7.91
C ARG A 314 -10.21 -7.96 8.02
N PHE A 315 -9.88 -9.22 7.83
CA PHE A 315 -10.83 -10.31 8.07
C PHE A 315 -10.69 -10.84 9.50
N LYS A 316 -11.79 -11.33 10.05
CA LYS A 316 -11.82 -12.13 11.28
C LYS A 316 -12.56 -13.42 11.00
N GLU A 317 -12.09 -14.52 11.58
CA GLU A 317 -12.75 -15.82 11.53
C GLU A 317 -13.57 -16.00 12.80
N TYR A 318 -14.79 -16.53 12.68
CA TYR A 318 -15.58 -16.94 13.83
C TYR A 318 -15.05 -18.27 14.40
N ASP A 319 -15.16 -18.46 15.71
CA ASP A 319 -14.72 -19.69 16.36
C ASP A 319 -15.70 -20.85 16.13
N SER A 320 -16.98 -20.54 15.84
CA SER A 320 -18.02 -21.53 15.61
C SER A 320 -19.10 -21.09 14.60
N LEU A 321 -19.82 -22.08 14.07
CA LEU A 321 -21.01 -21.84 13.25
C LEU A 321 -22.10 -21.10 14.04
N GLU A 322 -22.22 -21.37 15.35
CA GLU A 322 -23.21 -20.73 16.20
C GLU A 322 -22.97 -19.21 16.30
N GLU A 323 -21.73 -18.79 16.54
CA GLU A 323 -21.37 -17.36 16.55
C GLU A 323 -21.64 -16.71 15.19
N TYR A 324 -21.29 -17.40 14.11
CA TYR A 324 -21.60 -16.92 12.77
C TYR A 324 -23.11 -16.76 12.60
N ILE A 325 -23.95 -17.75 12.93
CA ILE A 325 -25.41 -17.63 12.76
C ILE A 325 -26.00 -16.51 13.62
N ASN A 326 -25.51 -16.35 14.84
CA ASN A 326 -26.03 -15.36 15.80
C ASN A 326 -25.61 -13.91 15.48
N ASP A 327 -24.60 -13.70 14.64
CA ASP A 327 -24.12 -12.37 14.24
C ASP A 327 -24.75 -11.93 12.90
N GLY A 328 -26.02 -11.52 12.92
CA GLY A 328 -26.73 -10.96 11.76
C GLY A 328 -27.38 -12.03 10.87
N ASN A 329 -27.08 -12.01 9.57
CA ASN A 329 -27.63 -12.94 8.58
C ASN A 329 -26.52 -13.64 7.76
N GLY A 330 -26.86 -14.31 6.66
CA GLY A 330 -25.88 -15.05 5.85
C GLY A 330 -24.83 -14.19 5.13
N GLU A 331 -25.07 -12.88 4.98
CA GLU A 331 -24.25 -11.95 4.20
C GLU A 331 -23.70 -10.79 5.04
N TYR A 332 -24.45 -10.37 6.08
CA TYR A 332 -24.13 -9.20 6.88
C TYR A 332 -24.12 -9.52 8.37
N THR A 333 -23.12 -9.01 9.09
CA THR A 333 -23.06 -9.02 10.54
C THR A 333 -24.19 -8.18 11.13
N SER A 334 -24.39 -8.26 12.44
CA SER A 334 -25.38 -7.42 13.15
C SER A 334 -25.10 -5.92 12.99
N ASN A 335 -23.85 -5.55 12.70
CA ASN A 335 -23.39 -4.17 12.48
C ASN A 335 -23.35 -3.78 10.99
N GLY A 336 -23.82 -4.64 10.08
CA GLY A 336 -23.86 -4.37 8.64
C GLY A 336 -22.56 -4.64 7.88
N ASN A 337 -21.56 -5.27 8.49
CA ASN A 337 -20.32 -5.64 7.78
C ASN A 337 -20.52 -6.93 6.98
N TYR A 338 -19.79 -7.09 5.88
CA TYR A 338 -19.81 -8.33 5.09
C TYR A 338 -19.30 -9.53 5.91
N LYS A 339 -19.96 -10.67 5.73
CA LYS A 339 -19.55 -11.97 6.27
C LYS A 339 -19.90 -13.08 5.30
N GLY A 340 -19.25 -14.23 5.45
CA GLY A 340 -19.48 -15.34 4.57
C GLY A 340 -18.78 -16.61 4.98
N LYS A 341 -18.66 -17.51 4.01
CA LYS A 341 -18.15 -18.87 4.19
C LYS A 341 -17.09 -19.16 3.13
N MET A 342 -16.12 -19.99 3.47
CA MET A 342 -15.21 -20.60 2.50
C MET A 342 -14.88 -22.02 2.95
N LEU A 343 -14.55 -22.90 2.02
CA LEU A 343 -14.15 -24.27 2.31
C LEU A 343 -12.63 -24.39 2.24
N LEU A 344 -12.05 -25.17 3.14
CA LEU A 344 -10.63 -25.51 3.14
C LEU A 344 -10.45 -27.01 2.89
N PHE A 345 -9.78 -27.34 1.79
CA PHE A 345 -9.31 -28.67 1.44
C PHE A 345 -7.77 -28.75 1.48
N TYR A 346 -7.21 -29.95 1.47
CA TYR A 346 -5.78 -30.18 1.37
C TYR A 346 -5.43 -31.15 0.25
N ASN A 347 -4.47 -30.75 -0.58
CA ASN A 347 -3.81 -31.58 -1.58
C ASN A 347 -2.34 -31.77 -1.16
N ASN A 348 -1.97 -32.94 -0.63
CA ASN A 348 -0.59 -33.27 -0.27
C ASN A 348 0.10 -32.16 0.57
N ASN A 349 -0.51 -31.77 1.69
CA ASN A 349 -0.06 -30.69 2.60
C ASN A 349 -0.13 -29.25 2.03
N LYS A 350 -0.78 -29.05 0.87
CA LYS A 350 -1.07 -27.72 0.33
C LYS A 350 -2.54 -27.36 0.53
N PRO A 351 -2.86 -26.23 1.19
CA PRO A 351 -4.24 -25.80 1.36
C PRO A 351 -4.84 -25.35 0.02
N VAL A 352 -6.10 -25.69 -0.19
CA VAL A 352 -6.94 -25.27 -1.32
C VAL A 352 -8.20 -24.63 -0.74
N TYR A 353 -8.45 -23.37 -1.10
CA TYR A 353 -9.59 -22.59 -0.62
C TYR A 353 -10.64 -22.44 -1.73
N GLU A 354 -11.91 -22.61 -1.38
CA GLU A 354 -13.04 -22.30 -2.25
C GLU A 354 -13.92 -21.25 -1.57
N TYR A 355 -14.23 -20.16 -2.27
CA TYR A 355 -14.85 -18.96 -1.70
C TYR A 355 -16.31 -18.86 -2.13
N TYR A 356 -17.22 -18.78 -1.16
CA TYR A 356 -18.63 -18.57 -1.45
C TYR A 356 -18.94 -17.08 -1.62
N CYS A 357 -19.72 -16.79 -2.66
CA CYS A 357 -20.28 -15.47 -2.97
C CYS A 357 -21.67 -15.66 -3.55
N LYS A 358 -22.66 -15.02 -2.93
CA LYS A 358 -24.06 -15.25 -3.23
C LYS A 358 -24.42 -14.78 -4.65
N GLU A 359 -23.81 -13.69 -5.10
CA GLU A 359 -24.04 -13.08 -6.41
C GLU A 359 -23.58 -13.98 -7.57
N ILE A 360 -22.55 -14.80 -7.33
CA ILE A 360 -21.98 -15.71 -8.33
C ILE A 360 -22.64 -17.08 -8.24
N HIS A 361 -22.86 -17.58 -7.02
CA HIS A 361 -23.21 -18.98 -6.78
C HIS A 361 -24.68 -19.21 -6.46
N ASN A 362 -25.45 -18.15 -6.13
CA ASN A 362 -26.86 -18.18 -5.72
C ASN A 362 -27.15 -18.97 -4.43
N ASP A 363 -27.16 -20.30 -4.49
CA ASP A 363 -27.47 -21.20 -3.37
C ASP A 363 -26.19 -21.82 -2.78
N TYR A 364 -26.06 -21.74 -1.46
CA TYR A 364 -24.88 -22.25 -0.76
C TYR A 364 -24.79 -23.78 -0.78
N ASN A 365 -25.91 -24.49 -0.65
CA ASN A 365 -25.88 -25.95 -0.54
C ASN A 365 -25.57 -26.59 -1.90
N GLU A 366 -26.08 -26.01 -2.98
CA GLU A 366 -25.73 -26.39 -4.34
C GLU A 366 -24.24 -26.14 -4.59
N TRP A 367 -23.75 -24.94 -4.28
CA TRP A 367 -22.33 -24.60 -4.42
C TRP A 367 -21.41 -25.50 -3.59
N GLU A 368 -21.77 -25.76 -2.33
CA GLU A 368 -21.00 -26.62 -1.44
C GLU A 368 -20.93 -28.03 -2.01
N SER A 369 -22.06 -28.59 -2.43
CA SER A 369 -22.13 -29.91 -3.07
C SER A 369 -21.23 -29.97 -4.31
N ASP A 370 -21.24 -28.93 -5.15
CA ASP A 370 -20.38 -28.83 -6.33
C ASP A 370 -18.89 -28.78 -5.97
N GLN A 371 -18.50 -28.05 -4.92
CA GLN A 371 -17.10 -28.02 -4.47
C GLN A 371 -16.63 -29.37 -3.90
N PHE A 372 -17.49 -30.06 -3.13
CA PHE A 372 -17.18 -31.41 -2.67
C PHE A 372 -17.07 -32.40 -3.83
N ASN A 373 -17.90 -32.25 -4.87
CA ASN A 373 -17.81 -33.07 -6.09
C ASN A 373 -16.56 -32.75 -6.93
N LYS A 374 -16.17 -31.48 -7.02
CA LYS A 374 -14.95 -31.03 -7.71
C LYS A 374 -13.68 -31.54 -7.03
N HIS A 375 -13.69 -31.62 -5.70
CA HIS A 375 -12.53 -31.94 -4.87
C HIS A 375 -12.65 -33.28 -4.15
N GLN A 376 -13.29 -34.27 -4.77
CA GLN A 376 -13.49 -35.62 -4.19
C GLN A 376 -12.18 -36.30 -3.77
N ASP A 377 -11.08 -35.98 -4.45
CA ASP A 377 -9.74 -36.54 -4.18
C ASP A 377 -8.96 -35.76 -3.11
N LEU A 378 -9.50 -34.65 -2.59
CA LEU A 378 -8.84 -33.81 -1.59
C LEU A 378 -9.38 -34.07 -0.19
N LEU A 379 -8.54 -33.84 0.82
CA LEU A 379 -8.96 -33.93 2.21
C LEU A 379 -9.69 -32.66 2.62
N PHE A 380 -11.00 -32.73 2.84
CA PHE A 380 -11.74 -31.64 3.47
C PHE A 380 -11.30 -31.45 4.93
N MET A 381 -11.01 -30.22 5.32
CA MET A 381 -10.59 -29.89 6.69
C MET A 381 -11.67 -29.20 7.49
N LYS A 382 -12.18 -28.07 6.98
CA LYS A 382 -13.21 -27.28 7.67
C LYS A 382 -13.87 -26.28 6.74
N THR A 383 -15.08 -25.88 7.12
CA THR A 383 -15.70 -24.64 6.69
C THR A 383 -15.19 -23.50 7.56
N ILE A 384 -14.78 -22.41 6.93
CA ILE A 384 -14.29 -21.21 7.58
C ILE A 384 -15.37 -20.14 7.45
N TYR A 385 -15.82 -19.64 8.59
CA TYR A 385 -16.78 -18.55 8.69
C TYR A 385 -15.99 -17.27 8.93
N TRP A 386 -16.18 -16.26 8.09
CA TRP A 386 -15.40 -15.02 8.14
C TRP A 386 -16.32 -13.81 8.17
N LYS A 387 -15.80 -12.70 8.70
CA LYS A 387 -16.36 -11.35 8.56
C LYS A 387 -15.27 -10.33 8.21
N VAL A 388 -15.67 -9.27 7.52
CA VAL A 388 -14.87 -8.07 7.33
C VAL A 388 -14.99 -7.23 8.59
N ASP A 389 -13.89 -7.06 9.30
CA ASP A 389 -13.80 -6.19 10.47
C ASP A 389 -13.58 -4.73 10.04
N GLU A 390 -12.76 -4.54 9.01
CA GLU A 390 -12.35 -3.22 8.52
C GLU A 390 -12.04 -3.29 7.02
N ILE A 391 -12.44 -2.25 6.28
CA ILE A 391 -12.11 -2.07 4.86
C ILE A 391 -11.72 -0.62 4.63
N SER A 392 -10.61 -0.41 3.93
CA SER A 392 -10.16 0.91 3.48
C SER A 392 -9.74 0.83 2.02
N CYS A 393 -10.24 1.75 1.20
CA CYS A 393 -9.88 1.83 -0.21
C CYS A 393 -9.53 3.28 -0.55
N ILE A 394 -8.26 3.50 -0.89
CA ILE A 394 -7.71 4.83 -1.17
C ILE A 394 -7.16 4.89 -2.60
N LEU A 395 -7.17 6.07 -3.19
CA LEU A 395 -6.65 6.26 -4.55
C LEU A 395 -5.20 6.73 -4.52
N VAL A 396 -4.35 6.06 -5.31
CA VAL A 396 -2.97 6.47 -5.58
C VAL A 396 -2.83 6.77 -7.07
N LEU A 397 -2.25 7.92 -7.38
CA LEU A 397 -1.98 8.34 -8.76
C LEU A 397 -0.52 8.11 -9.12
N ARG A 398 -0.27 7.82 -10.40
CA ARG A 398 1.10 7.66 -10.93
C ARG A 398 1.84 8.99 -10.91
N ASN A 399 2.97 9.01 -10.22
CA ASN A 399 3.89 10.11 -10.14
C ASN A 399 5.09 9.86 -11.07
N LYS A 400 4.99 10.40 -12.29
CA LYS A 400 6.02 10.22 -13.34
C LYS A 400 7.32 10.94 -13.01
N GLN A 401 7.24 12.10 -12.35
CA GLN A 401 8.42 12.86 -11.94
C GLN A 401 9.21 12.06 -10.90
N TRP A 402 8.52 11.51 -9.89
CA TRP A 402 9.13 10.61 -8.91
C TRP A 402 9.79 9.41 -9.57
N PHE A 403 9.09 8.72 -10.49
CA PHE A 403 9.67 7.57 -11.18
C PHE A 403 10.92 7.93 -11.98
N SER A 404 10.94 9.10 -12.65
CA SER A 404 12.11 9.57 -13.39
C SER A 404 13.35 9.69 -12.49
N SER A 405 13.19 10.29 -11.30
CA SER A 405 14.29 10.38 -10.33
C SER A 405 14.66 9.02 -9.73
N ALA A 406 13.65 8.18 -9.47
CA ALA A 406 13.83 6.85 -8.90
C ALA A 406 14.57 5.89 -9.85
N LEU A 407 14.36 6.04 -11.16
CA LEU A 407 14.97 5.23 -12.20
C LEU A 407 16.51 5.27 -12.13
N HIS A 408 17.12 6.43 -11.90
CA HIS A 408 18.57 6.56 -11.80
C HIS A 408 19.17 5.70 -10.68
N ILE A 409 18.47 5.62 -9.53
CA ILE A 409 18.88 4.77 -8.40
C ILE A 409 18.78 3.28 -8.76
N LEU A 410 17.67 2.90 -9.42
CA LEU A 410 17.44 1.52 -9.84
C LEU A 410 18.41 1.08 -10.94
N GLU A 411 18.74 1.95 -11.89
CA GLU A 411 19.74 1.70 -12.95
C GLU A 411 21.14 1.49 -12.35
N ASN A 412 21.52 2.33 -11.39
CA ASN A 412 22.79 2.19 -10.70
C ASN A 412 22.86 0.87 -9.92
N MET A 413 21.81 0.53 -9.15
CA MET A 413 21.72 -0.77 -8.47
C MET A 413 21.82 -1.93 -9.45
N TRP A 414 21.09 -1.87 -10.57
CA TRP A 414 21.14 -2.94 -11.55
C TRP A 414 22.51 -3.08 -12.23
N THR A 415 23.21 -1.96 -12.43
CA THR A 415 24.58 -1.96 -12.92
C THR A 415 25.53 -2.66 -11.95
N ILE A 416 25.42 -2.36 -10.65
CA ILE A 416 26.16 -3.05 -9.59
C ILE A 416 25.83 -4.54 -9.55
N ILE A 417 24.55 -4.92 -9.66
CA ILE A 417 24.14 -6.33 -9.70
C ILE A 417 24.80 -7.07 -10.86
N LYS A 418 24.81 -6.48 -12.07
CA LYS A 418 25.45 -7.11 -13.24
C LYS A 418 26.94 -7.30 -13.06
N ASP A 419 27.62 -6.32 -12.46
CA ASP A 419 29.06 -6.37 -12.20
C ASP A 419 29.41 -7.40 -11.12
N GLU A 420 28.80 -7.30 -9.94
CA GLU A 420 29.09 -8.15 -8.79
C GLU A 420 28.65 -9.62 -9.01
N ARG A 421 27.66 -9.87 -9.88
CA ARG A 421 27.30 -11.23 -10.29
C ARG A 421 28.44 -11.95 -11.03
N VAL A 422 29.36 -11.21 -11.66
CA VAL A 422 30.55 -11.77 -12.35
C VAL A 422 31.80 -11.68 -11.47
N ASN A 423 31.99 -10.57 -10.77
CA ASN A 423 33.23 -10.26 -10.05
C ASN A 423 33.24 -10.71 -8.57
N GLY A 424 32.10 -11.16 -8.04
CA GLY A 424 31.93 -11.56 -6.63
C GLY A 424 30.99 -10.63 -5.87
N TYR A 425 30.18 -11.21 -4.97
CA TYR A 425 29.09 -10.52 -4.25
C TYR A 425 29.03 -10.88 -2.75
N GLU A 426 30.00 -11.64 -2.25
CA GLU A 426 30.06 -12.15 -0.88
C GLU A 426 30.17 -11.03 0.16
N HIS A 427 30.75 -9.88 -0.19
CA HIS A 427 30.81 -8.69 0.66
C HIS A 427 29.44 -8.08 0.95
N ARG A 428 28.43 -8.38 0.12
CA ARG A 428 27.03 -7.96 0.33
C ARG A 428 26.26 -8.90 1.26
N ALA A 429 26.83 -10.05 1.64
CA ALA A 429 26.13 -11.05 2.43
C ALA A 429 25.67 -10.50 3.80
N PRO A 430 24.53 -10.98 4.33
CA PRO A 430 24.07 -10.57 5.66
C PRO A 430 25.13 -10.86 6.73
N LYS A 431 25.55 -9.83 7.45
CA LYS A 431 26.50 -9.98 8.56
C LYS A 431 25.79 -10.74 9.69
N ARG A 432 26.28 -11.95 10.02
CA ARG A 432 25.81 -12.68 11.19
C ARG A 432 26.15 -11.86 12.43
N ARG A 433 25.15 -11.52 13.26
CA ARG A 433 25.41 -10.97 14.60
C ARG A 433 26.23 -12.00 15.38
N ALA A 434 27.40 -11.61 15.88
CA ALA A 434 28.09 -12.43 16.86
C ALA A 434 27.12 -12.66 18.03
N LYS A 435 26.88 -13.92 18.41
CA LYS A 435 26.20 -14.20 19.67
C LYS A 435 27.03 -13.52 20.75
N LYS A 436 26.45 -12.56 21.48
CA LYS A 436 27.03 -12.17 22.77
C LYS A 436 27.14 -13.45 23.57
N ASN A 437 28.35 -13.85 23.94
CA ASN A 437 28.55 -14.83 25.00
C ASN A 437 27.95 -14.19 26.25
N SER A 438 26.68 -14.47 26.52
CA SER A 438 26.14 -14.31 27.86
C SER A 438 26.99 -15.22 28.73
N ILE A 439 27.81 -14.62 29.59
CA ILE A 439 28.40 -15.33 30.71
C ILE A 439 27.24 -16.04 31.40
N SER A 440 27.26 -17.36 31.33
CA SER A 440 26.30 -18.22 32.00
C SER A 440 26.51 -18.05 33.50
N THR A 441 25.75 -17.16 34.13
CA THR A 441 25.44 -17.36 35.54
C THR A 441 24.61 -18.63 35.63
N GLU A 442 25.20 -19.66 36.24
CA GLU A 442 24.56 -20.94 36.51
C GLU A 442 23.20 -20.73 37.19
N ASN A 443 22.11 -20.82 36.43
CA ASN A 443 20.81 -21.14 37.00
C ASN A 443 20.83 -22.64 37.29
N LYS A 444 21.22 -22.99 38.52
CA LYS A 444 21.02 -24.33 39.08
C LYS A 444 19.53 -24.68 38.97
N CYS A 445 19.21 -25.57 38.04
CA CYS A 445 17.91 -26.22 37.99
C CYS A 445 17.81 -27.16 39.21
N HIS A 446 17.02 -26.77 40.21
CA HIS A 446 16.74 -27.57 41.40
C HIS A 446 15.55 -28.51 41.18
N ILE A 447 15.60 -29.36 40.15
CA ILE A 447 14.66 -30.48 40.03
C ILE A 447 15.46 -31.73 39.68
N THR A 448 15.75 -32.53 40.71
CA THR A 448 16.19 -33.93 40.58
C THR A 448 14.95 -34.80 40.33
N LEU A 449 14.80 -35.31 39.11
CA LEU A 449 13.93 -36.46 38.86
C LEU A 449 14.73 -37.73 39.17
N SER A 450 14.33 -38.45 40.21
CA SER A 450 14.94 -39.72 40.60
C SER A 450 14.62 -40.81 39.59
N ASP A 451 15.66 -41.44 39.03
CA ASP A 451 15.56 -42.62 38.18
C ASP A 451 15.06 -43.83 38.99
N SER A 452 13.74 -44.03 39.01
CA SER A 452 13.14 -45.28 39.46
C SER A 452 11.78 -45.50 38.78
N ALA A 453 11.77 -45.68 37.46
CA ALA A 453 10.63 -46.25 36.73
C ALA A 453 10.98 -46.74 35.31
N LYS A 454 12.11 -47.44 35.14
CA LYS A 454 12.35 -48.24 33.93
C LYS A 454 13.07 -49.53 34.29
N ASN A 455 12.29 -50.54 34.70
CA ASN A 455 12.61 -51.95 34.50
C ASN A 455 11.34 -52.77 34.77
N ASN A 456 10.82 -53.38 33.69
CA ASN A 456 10.11 -54.67 33.59
C ASN A 456 9.45 -54.69 32.18
N ILE A 457 10.08 -55.29 31.16
CA ILE A 457 9.96 -56.72 30.76
C ILE A 457 8.56 -56.96 30.13
N THR A 458 8.37 -57.44 28.90
CA THR A 458 8.97 -58.54 28.13
C THR A 458 8.82 -58.31 26.62
N ASN A 459 9.73 -58.87 25.82
CA ASN A 459 9.45 -59.29 24.44
C ASN A 459 9.93 -60.75 24.36
N ASP A 460 9.01 -61.72 24.38
CA ASP A 460 9.30 -63.12 24.08
C ASP A 460 9.03 -63.37 22.60
N GLY A 461 10.05 -63.83 21.89
CA GLY A 461 9.94 -64.35 20.54
C GLY A 461 9.79 -65.87 20.54
N ASN A 462 9.23 -66.36 19.45
CA ASN A 462 9.68 -67.58 18.77
C ASN A 462 9.64 -67.33 17.26
#